data_AF-A0A0B0NSC6-F1
#
_entry.id   AF-A0A0B0NSC6-F1
#
_cell.length_a   1.000
_cell.length_b   1.000
_cell.length_c   1.000
_cell.angle_alpha   90.00
_cell.angle_beta   90.00
_cell.angle_gamma   90.00
#
_symmetry.space_group_name_H-M   'P 1'
#
loop_
_entity.id
_entity.type
_entity.pdbx_description
1 polymer ?
#
loop_
_entity_poly.entity_id
_entity_poly.type
_entity_poly.pdbx_seq_one_letter_code
_entity_poly.pdbx_strand_id
1 'polypeptide(L)'
;MDLIHYEDENSRYITIGCVEKPLCMLACWVEDPNGIYFKKHLARVVDCLWVGEDGMKLQGVASQTWDASLLLQALLATNLYDEIGPTLMKGHNFLKNSQVRDNPPGDFKRMFRHISKGSWTFADQDHGWQVSDCTAESLKLSKMMMENGQLGNKNHQLVVAFAMTEPSSHLEEINQ
;
A
#
# COMPACT_ATOMS: atom_id res chain seq x y z
N MET A 1 -12.87 21.50 -4.72
CA MET A 1 -11.41 21.34 -4.60
C MET A 1 -11.03 20.63 -3.31
N ASP A 2 -11.70 20.89 -2.18
CA ASP A 2 -11.39 20.27 -0.88
C ASP A 2 -11.20 18.74 -0.90
N LEU A 3 -12.13 17.98 -1.51
CA LEU A 3 -12.00 16.52 -1.62
C LEU A 3 -10.83 16.09 -2.51
N ILE A 4 -10.55 16.83 -3.58
CA ILE A 4 -9.45 16.55 -4.51
C ILE A 4 -8.11 16.80 -3.81
N HIS A 5 -7.93 17.97 -3.20
CA HIS A 5 -6.71 18.30 -2.46
C HIS A 5 -6.43 17.35 -1.30
N TYR A 6 -7.48 16.91 -0.61
CA TYR A 6 -7.33 15.90 0.42
C TYR A 6 -6.86 14.56 -0.14
N GLU A 7 -7.46 14.09 -1.24
CA GLU A 7 -7.02 12.84 -1.88
C GLU A 7 -5.59 12.95 -2.41
N ASP A 8 -5.22 14.10 -2.98
CA ASP A 8 -3.87 14.37 -3.47
C ASP A 8 -2.84 14.32 -2.35
N GLU A 9 -3.13 14.94 -1.20
CA GLU A 9 -2.23 14.89 -0.05
C GLU A 9 -2.15 13.48 0.55
N ASN A 10 -3.30 12.83 0.71
CA ASN A 10 -3.40 11.50 1.29
C ASN A 10 -2.67 10.43 0.46
N SER A 11 -2.78 10.49 -0.86
CA SER A 11 -2.15 9.55 -1.79
C SER A 11 -0.77 9.98 -2.27
N ARG A 12 -0.20 11.08 -1.72
CA ARG A 12 1.05 11.69 -2.24
C ARG A 12 1.01 11.92 -3.75
N TYR A 13 -0.14 12.42 -4.22
CA TYR A 13 -0.41 12.85 -5.60
C TYR A 13 -0.45 11.70 -6.62
N ILE A 14 -0.51 10.45 -6.15
CA ILE A 14 -0.67 9.23 -6.96
C ILE A 14 -2.14 9.00 -7.33
N THR A 15 -3.08 9.39 -6.45
CA THR A 15 -4.51 9.06 -6.52
C THR A 15 -4.75 7.53 -6.51
N ILE A 16 -6.00 7.07 -6.69
CA ILE A 16 -6.31 5.63 -6.66
C ILE A 16 -5.84 4.88 -7.93
N GLY A 17 -5.68 5.58 -9.06
CA GLY A 17 -5.40 4.93 -10.33
C GLY A 17 -5.49 5.83 -11.55
N CYS A 18 -5.39 5.20 -12.72
CA CYS A 18 -5.09 5.85 -13.99
C CYS A 18 -6.16 6.78 -14.55
N VAL A 19 -7.41 6.65 -14.09
CA VAL A 19 -8.52 7.53 -14.50
C VAL A 19 -8.60 8.74 -13.58
N GLU A 20 -8.51 8.53 -12.27
CA GLU A 20 -8.55 9.62 -11.30
C GLU A 20 -7.31 10.52 -11.42
N LYS A 21 -6.12 9.93 -11.57
CA LYS A 21 -4.84 10.65 -11.66
C LYS A 21 -4.84 11.82 -12.64
N PRO A 22 -5.18 11.64 -13.94
CA PRO A 22 -5.20 12.75 -14.89
C PRO A 22 -6.35 13.73 -14.63
N LEU A 23 -7.48 13.29 -14.07
CA LEU A 23 -8.62 14.16 -13.78
C LEU A 23 -8.34 15.09 -12.60
N CYS A 24 -7.79 14.58 -11.49
CA CYS A 24 -7.37 15.40 -10.34
C CYS A 24 -6.23 16.34 -10.74
N MET A 25 -5.24 15.85 -11.49
CA MET A 25 -4.17 16.68 -12.02
C MET A 25 -4.69 17.82 -12.92
N LEU A 26 -5.67 17.54 -13.79
CA LEU A 26 -6.31 18.55 -14.63
C LEU A 26 -7.09 19.56 -13.79
N ALA A 27 -7.82 19.12 -12.77
CA ALA A 27 -8.56 20.00 -11.87
C ALA A 27 -7.62 20.98 -11.14
N CYS A 28 -6.49 20.50 -10.60
CA CYS A 28 -5.48 21.35 -9.98
C CYS A 28 -4.81 22.30 -10.98
N TRP A 29 -4.62 21.88 -12.25
CA TRP A 29 -4.13 22.77 -13.30
C TRP A 29 -5.12 23.88 -13.65
N VAL A 30 -6.41 23.56 -13.75
CA VAL A 30 -7.47 24.55 -14.02
C VAL A 30 -7.57 25.56 -12.86
N GLU A 31 -7.39 25.10 -11.62
CA GLU A 31 -7.37 25.97 -10.43
C GLU A 31 -6.16 26.90 -10.40
N ASP A 32 -4.94 26.37 -10.52
CA ASP A 32 -3.71 27.16 -10.61
C ASP A 32 -2.62 26.41 -11.42
N PRO A 33 -2.37 26.81 -12.69
CA PRO A 33 -1.34 26.20 -13.53
C PRO A 33 0.08 26.29 -12.96
N ASN A 34 0.35 27.24 -12.06
CA ASN A 34 1.65 27.41 -11.41
C ASN A 34 1.67 26.88 -9.96
N GLY A 35 0.54 26.32 -9.51
CA GLY A 35 0.30 25.87 -8.16
C GLY A 35 1.13 24.65 -7.76
N ILE A 36 1.29 24.47 -6.44
CA ILE A 36 2.09 23.37 -5.90
C ILE A 36 1.43 22.01 -6.13
N TYR A 37 0.09 21.92 -6.11
CA TYR A 37 -0.63 20.67 -6.33
C TYR A 37 -0.40 20.13 -7.74
N PHE A 38 -0.54 20.98 -8.77
CA PHE A 38 -0.26 20.59 -10.15
C PHE A 38 1.20 20.14 -10.33
N LYS A 39 2.16 20.89 -9.78
CA LYS A 39 3.60 20.52 -9.85
C LYS A 39 3.90 19.17 -9.20
N LYS A 40 3.29 18.87 -8.05
CA LYS A 40 3.46 17.58 -7.39
C LYS A 40 2.80 16.44 -8.18
N HIS A 41 1.65 16.66 -8.80
CA HIS A 41 1.06 15.69 -9.70
C HIS A 41 1.92 15.40 -10.93
N LEU A 42 2.54 16.41 -11.54
CA LEU A 42 3.44 16.22 -12.67
C LEU A 42 4.62 15.31 -12.30
N ALA A 43 5.17 15.49 -11.09
CA ALA A 43 6.27 14.66 -10.59
C ALA A 43 5.89 13.17 -10.44
N ARG A 44 4.59 12.86 -10.31
CA ARG A 44 4.06 11.49 -10.12
C ARG A 44 3.44 10.87 -11.37
N VAL A 45 3.49 11.54 -12.53
CA VAL A 45 2.94 10.96 -13.78
C VAL A 45 3.70 9.68 -14.17
N VAL A 46 5.00 9.64 -13.92
CA VAL A 46 5.87 8.49 -14.25
C VAL A 46 5.49 7.23 -13.50
N ASP A 47 4.87 7.34 -12.32
CA ASP A 47 4.47 6.19 -11.51
C ASP A 47 3.35 5.38 -12.17
N CYS A 48 2.57 6.01 -13.05
CA CYS A 48 1.52 5.34 -13.82
C CYS A 48 2.01 4.83 -15.17
N LEU A 49 3.23 5.14 -15.61
CA LEU A 49 3.74 4.73 -16.92
C LEU A 49 4.49 3.40 -16.82
N TRP A 50 4.31 2.55 -17.83
CA TRP A 50 5.01 1.27 -17.97
C TRP A 50 5.49 1.06 -19.40
N VAL A 51 6.72 0.57 -19.56
CA VAL A 51 7.27 0.21 -20.87
C VAL A 51 7.16 -1.30 -21.03
N GLY A 52 6.26 -1.74 -21.90
CA GLY A 52 6.09 -3.13 -22.30
C GLY A 52 6.73 -3.43 -23.66
N GLU A 53 6.57 -4.68 -24.12
CA GLU A 53 7.10 -5.15 -25.41
C GLU A 53 6.53 -4.39 -26.62
N ASP A 54 5.32 -3.86 -26.50
CA ASP A 54 4.60 -3.07 -27.50
C ASP A 54 4.62 -1.56 -27.24
N GLY A 55 5.51 -1.10 -26.36
CA GLY A 55 5.75 0.31 -26.08
C GLY A 55 5.21 0.78 -24.72
N MET A 56 5.11 2.11 -24.59
CA MET A 56 4.73 2.74 -23.32
C MET A 56 3.22 2.80 -23.14
N LYS A 57 2.74 2.39 -21.97
CA LYS A 57 1.33 2.33 -21.57
C LYS A 57 1.10 2.99 -20.23
N LEU A 58 -0.17 3.31 -19.95
CA LEU A 58 -0.62 3.73 -18.64
C LEU A 58 -1.13 2.51 -17.86
N GLN A 59 -0.52 2.21 -16.71
CA GLN A 59 -0.98 1.17 -15.80
C GLN A 59 -2.27 1.61 -15.10
N GLY A 60 -3.23 0.68 -14.96
CA GLY A 60 -4.48 0.94 -14.26
C GLY A 60 -4.27 1.32 -12.79
N VAL A 61 -3.73 0.36 -12.04
CA VAL A 61 -3.21 0.51 -10.67
C VAL A 61 -1.99 -0.40 -10.59
N ALA A 62 -0.91 0.05 -9.96
CA ALA A 62 0.25 -0.80 -9.77
C ALA A 62 -0.06 -1.94 -8.77
N SER A 63 0.49 -3.15 -8.97
CA SER A 63 0.10 -4.38 -8.28
C SER A 63 1.19 -5.00 -7.40
N GLN A 64 2.22 -4.24 -7.02
CA GLN A 64 3.46 -4.80 -6.48
C GLN A 64 3.24 -5.60 -5.18
N THR A 65 2.43 -5.09 -4.25
CA THR A 65 2.11 -5.75 -2.98
C THR A 65 1.26 -6.99 -3.22
N TRP A 66 0.24 -6.88 -4.09
CA TRP A 66 -0.60 -8.01 -4.46
C TRP A 66 0.23 -9.15 -5.05
N ASP A 67 1.02 -8.87 -6.09
CA ASP A 67 1.83 -9.86 -6.78
C ASP A 67 2.91 -10.46 -5.87
N ALA A 68 3.58 -9.63 -5.05
CA ALA A 68 4.58 -10.11 -4.11
C ALA A 68 3.97 -11.04 -3.06
N SER A 69 2.79 -10.69 -2.52
CA SER A 69 2.12 -11.51 -1.49
C SER A 69 1.74 -12.90 -2.03
N LEU A 70 1.20 -12.97 -3.25
CA LEU A 70 0.80 -14.24 -3.88
C LEU A 70 2.01 -15.05 -4.33
N LEU A 71 3.00 -14.41 -4.95
CA LEU A 71 4.22 -15.08 -5.39
C LEU A 71 4.98 -15.69 -4.22
N LEU A 72 5.13 -14.96 -3.11
CA LEU A 72 5.81 -15.48 -1.93
C LEU A 72 5.06 -16.64 -1.29
N GLN A 73 3.73 -16.61 -1.27
CA GLN A 73 2.94 -17.77 -0.82
C GLN A 73 3.17 -19.00 -1.71
N ALA A 74 3.19 -18.82 -3.03
CA ALA A 74 3.48 -19.89 -3.97
C ALA A 74 4.90 -20.45 -3.78
N LEU A 75 5.89 -19.57 -3.61
CA LEU A 75 7.27 -19.95 -3.36
C LEU A 75 7.43 -20.72 -2.05
N LEU A 76 6.79 -20.30 -0.96
CA LEU A 76 6.77 -21.06 0.29
C LEU A 76 6.15 -22.45 0.10
N ALA A 77 5.07 -22.57 -0.67
CA ALA A 77 4.40 -23.85 -0.90
C ALA A 77 5.27 -24.88 -1.64
N THR A 78 6.36 -24.46 -2.31
CA THR A 78 7.30 -25.39 -2.98
C THR A 78 8.18 -26.17 -2.00
N ASN A 79 8.32 -25.70 -0.74
CA ASN A 79 9.26 -26.22 0.25
C ASN A 79 10.75 -26.21 -0.17
N LEU A 80 11.13 -25.39 -1.16
CA LEU A 80 12.52 -25.26 -1.64
C LEU A 80 13.34 -24.23 -0.85
N TYR A 81 13.07 -24.07 0.45
CA TYR A 81 13.59 -22.97 1.27
C TYR A 81 15.12 -22.82 1.22
N ASP A 82 15.84 -23.94 1.20
CA ASP A 82 17.30 -23.96 1.14
C ASP A 82 17.87 -23.32 -0.14
N GLU A 83 17.07 -23.28 -1.22
CA GLU A 83 17.44 -22.70 -2.51
C GLU A 83 16.99 -21.24 -2.64
N ILE A 84 15.82 -20.89 -2.08
CA ILE A 84 15.17 -19.58 -2.30
C ILE A 84 15.11 -18.67 -1.07
N GLY A 85 15.71 -19.06 0.06
CA GLY A 85 15.69 -18.31 1.32
C GLY A 85 16.02 -16.81 1.18
N PRO A 86 17.10 -16.41 0.47
CA PRO A 86 17.40 -14.99 0.26
C PRO A 86 16.31 -14.22 -0.50
N THR A 87 15.65 -14.87 -1.47
CA THR A 87 14.53 -14.28 -2.23
C THR A 87 13.31 -14.09 -1.35
N LEU A 88 12.97 -15.11 -0.55
CA LEU A 88 11.87 -15.05 0.43
C LEU A 88 12.07 -13.91 1.44
N MET A 89 13.30 -13.74 1.94
CA MET A 89 13.63 -12.67 2.90
C MET A 89 13.50 -11.28 2.27
N LYS A 90 13.96 -11.10 1.03
CA LYS A 90 13.79 -9.83 0.30
C LYS A 90 12.32 -9.50 0.07
N GLY A 91 11.52 -10.47 -0.36
CA GLY A 91 10.09 -10.28 -0.57
C GLY A 91 9.34 -9.98 0.74
N HIS A 92 9.67 -10.68 1.83
CA HIS A 92 9.13 -10.37 3.15
C HIS A 92 9.48 -8.94 3.60
N ASN A 93 10.74 -8.52 3.40
CA ASN A 93 11.16 -7.16 3.73
C ASN A 93 10.43 -6.10 2.88
N PHE A 94 10.20 -6.38 1.60
CA PHE A 94 9.36 -5.54 0.75
C PHE A 94 7.95 -5.37 1.31
N LEU A 95 7.27 -6.47 1.69
CA LEU A 95 5.93 -6.40 2.26
C LEU A 95 5.89 -5.70 3.62
N LYS A 96 6.88 -5.94 4.48
CA LYS A 96 7.03 -5.22 5.75
C LYS A 96 7.15 -3.71 5.51
N ASN A 97 7.94 -3.30 4.52
CA ASN A 97 8.12 -1.90 4.15
C ASN A 97 6.91 -1.31 3.42
N SER A 98 6.04 -2.16 2.85
CA SER A 98 4.81 -1.74 2.17
C SER A 98 3.61 -1.60 3.11
N GLN A 99 3.74 -2.00 4.39
CA GLN A 99 2.66 -1.86 5.37
C GLN A 99 2.36 -0.39 5.65
N VAL A 100 1.08 -0.02 5.59
CA VAL A 100 0.61 1.33 5.90
C VAL A 100 0.80 1.61 7.40
N ARG A 101 1.54 2.68 7.72
CA ARG A 101 1.96 2.98 9.11
C ARG A 101 1.02 3.91 9.86
N ASP A 102 0.29 4.75 9.12
CA ASP A 102 -0.54 5.82 9.65
C ASP A 102 -1.91 5.78 9.00
N ASN A 103 -2.93 6.23 9.74
CA ASN A 103 -4.25 6.47 9.16
C ASN A 103 -4.22 7.71 8.26
N PRO A 104 -5.20 7.89 7.37
CA PRO A 104 -5.31 9.11 6.60
C PRO A 104 -5.38 10.34 7.54
N PRO A 105 -4.87 11.50 7.12
CA PRO A 105 -4.77 12.66 7.99
C PRO A 105 -6.14 13.24 8.36
N GLY A 106 -6.21 13.89 9.52
CA GLY A 106 -7.37 14.66 9.96
C GLY A 106 -8.63 13.83 10.21
N ASP A 107 -9.80 14.45 10.01
CA ASP A 107 -11.10 13.76 10.08
C ASP A 107 -11.40 13.02 8.77
N PHE A 108 -10.68 11.93 8.57
CA PHE A 108 -10.73 11.15 7.34
C PHE A 108 -12.08 10.48 7.08
N LYS A 109 -12.93 10.33 8.11
CA LYS A 109 -14.31 9.84 7.95
C LYS A 109 -15.17 10.85 7.19
N ARG A 110 -15.01 12.15 7.45
CA ARG A 110 -15.68 13.21 6.69
C ARG A 110 -15.20 13.29 5.24
N MET A 111 -14.00 12.78 4.98
CA MET A 111 -13.42 12.64 3.65
C MET A 111 -13.66 11.26 3.03
N PHE A 112 -14.60 10.48 3.59
CA PHE A 112 -15.04 9.18 3.10
C PHE A 112 -13.93 8.11 3.03
N ARG A 113 -12.87 8.24 3.82
CA ARG A 113 -11.83 7.23 3.95
C ARG A 113 -12.11 6.27 5.10
N HIS A 114 -11.57 5.06 4.96
CA HIS A 114 -11.56 4.07 6.03
C HIS A 114 -10.23 4.11 6.80
N ILE A 115 -10.19 3.50 7.99
CA ILE A 115 -8.97 3.25 8.77
C ILE A 115 -8.02 2.38 7.92
N SER A 116 -6.76 2.78 7.81
CA SER A 116 -5.74 2.11 6.96
C SER A 116 -4.46 1.72 7.72
N LYS A 117 -4.24 2.22 8.95
CA LYS A 117 -3.06 1.84 9.73
C LYS A 117 -2.99 0.33 9.94
N GLY A 118 -1.84 -0.26 9.61
CA GLY A 118 -1.57 -1.70 9.71
C GLY A 118 -2.01 -2.51 8.48
N SER A 119 -2.67 -1.90 7.51
CA SER A 119 -3.14 -2.58 6.28
C SER A 119 -2.07 -2.64 5.18
N TRP A 120 -2.42 -3.32 4.10
CA TRP A 120 -1.71 -3.28 2.82
C TRP A 120 -2.60 -2.71 1.72
N THR A 121 -1.94 -2.04 0.77
CA THR A 121 -2.55 -1.56 -0.47
C THR A 121 -2.33 -2.58 -1.59
N PHE A 122 -2.92 -2.33 -2.76
CA PHE A 122 -2.65 -3.14 -3.95
C PHE A 122 -1.21 -2.95 -4.48
N ALA A 123 -0.65 -1.74 -4.32
CA ALA A 123 0.61 -1.31 -4.92
C ALA A 123 1.77 -1.33 -3.90
N ASP A 124 1.91 -0.25 -3.13
CA ASP A 124 2.93 -0.06 -2.10
C ASP A 124 2.39 0.84 -0.97
N GLN A 125 3.24 1.14 0.02
CA GLN A 125 2.87 2.03 1.14
C GLN A 125 2.47 3.43 0.64
N ASP A 126 3.05 3.88 -0.46
CA ASP A 126 2.90 5.24 -0.97
C ASP A 126 1.51 5.48 -1.59
N HIS A 127 0.90 4.44 -2.13
CA HIS A 127 -0.48 4.48 -2.60
C HIS A 127 -1.48 4.77 -1.45
N GLY A 128 -1.24 4.28 -0.24
CA GLY A 128 -2.04 4.58 0.97
C GLY A 128 -3.50 4.11 0.98
N TRP A 129 -4.01 3.55 -0.12
CA TRP A 129 -5.34 2.94 -0.23
C TRP A 129 -5.34 1.49 0.22
N GLN A 130 -5.83 1.25 1.44
CA GLN A 130 -5.99 -0.08 1.97
C GLN A 130 -6.95 -0.92 1.14
N VAL A 131 -6.64 -2.21 1.00
CA VAL A 131 -7.53 -3.18 0.37
C VAL A 131 -7.59 -4.41 1.26
N SER A 132 -8.80 -4.91 1.50
CA SER A 132 -9.06 -5.98 2.47
C SER A 132 -8.40 -7.29 2.09
N ASP A 133 -8.47 -7.68 0.81
CA ASP A 133 -7.82 -8.89 0.28
C ASP A 133 -6.29 -8.77 0.31
N CYS A 134 -5.72 -7.64 -0.11
CA CYS A 134 -4.27 -7.39 -0.06
C CYS A 134 -3.75 -7.49 1.37
N THR A 135 -4.53 -6.98 2.33
CA THR A 135 -4.24 -7.09 3.76
C THR A 135 -4.32 -8.54 4.23
N ALA A 136 -5.35 -9.28 3.82
CA ALA A 136 -5.51 -10.68 4.18
C ALA A 136 -4.37 -11.56 3.62
N GLU A 137 -4.00 -11.40 2.35
CA GLU A 137 -2.93 -12.17 1.71
C GLU A 137 -1.56 -11.85 2.30
N SER A 138 -1.27 -10.58 2.58
CA SER A 138 -0.02 -10.18 3.24
C SER A 138 0.07 -10.69 4.68
N LEU A 139 -1.04 -10.70 5.42
CA LEU A 139 -1.10 -11.25 6.76
C LEU A 139 -0.94 -12.79 6.75
N LYS A 140 -1.59 -13.47 5.80
CA LYS A 140 -1.48 -14.91 5.61
C LYS A 140 -0.05 -15.33 5.30
N LEU A 141 0.63 -14.61 4.41
CA LEU A 141 2.05 -14.85 4.14
C LEU A 141 2.90 -14.67 5.40
N SER A 142 2.67 -13.59 6.16
CA SER A 142 3.40 -13.31 7.39
C SER A 142 3.28 -14.48 8.37
N LYS A 143 2.08 -15.05 8.50
CA LYS A 143 1.83 -16.26 9.29
C LYS A 143 2.61 -17.47 8.76
N MET A 144 2.55 -17.75 7.46
CA MET A 144 3.28 -18.87 6.84
C MET A 144 4.81 -18.76 7.04
N MET A 145 5.37 -17.55 6.95
CA MET A 145 6.79 -17.30 7.19
C MET A 145 7.20 -17.59 8.64
N MET A 146 6.34 -17.25 9.61
CA MET A 146 6.56 -17.55 11.03
C MET A 146 6.51 -19.06 11.29
N GLU A 147 5.52 -19.76 10.74
CA GLU A 147 5.34 -21.21 10.92
C GLU A 147 6.50 -22.02 10.32
N ASN A 148 7.07 -21.57 9.20
CA ASN A 148 8.21 -22.23 8.55
C ASN A 148 9.58 -21.85 9.16
N GLY A 149 9.62 -21.17 10.31
CA GLY A 149 10.85 -20.82 11.01
C GLY A 149 11.76 -19.84 10.27
N GLN A 150 11.25 -19.17 9.22
CA GLN A 150 12.02 -18.25 8.39
C GLN A 150 12.21 -16.87 9.03
N LEU A 151 11.42 -16.56 10.07
CA LEU A 151 11.52 -15.33 10.85
C LEU A 151 12.23 -15.62 12.17
N GLY A 152 13.53 -15.29 12.21
CA GLY A 152 14.33 -15.36 13.42
C GLY A 152 13.74 -14.54 14.59
N ASN A 153 13.86 -15.10 15.78
CA ASN A 153 13.28 -14.63 17.05
C ASN A 153 13.36 -13.10 17.28
N LYS A 154 12.19 -12.52 17.60
CA LYS A 154 11.89 -11.37 18.50
C LYS A 154 11.87 -9.90 18.05
N ASN A 155 12.19 -9.49 16.82
CA ASN A 155 12.00 -8.06 16.41
C ASN A 155 11.42 -7.84 15.00
N HIS A 156 11.00 -8.91 14.31
CA HIS A 156 10.49 -8.86 12.93
C HIS A 156 8.96 -8.87 12.84
N GLN A 157 8.26 -8.56 13.93
CA GLN A 157 6.81 -8.51 13.92
C GLN A 157 6.34 -7.40 12.97
N LEU A 158 5.73 -7.81 11.86
CA LEU A 158 4.71 -7.00 11.22
C LEU A 158 3.71 -6.59 12.30
N VAL A 159 3.35 -5.31 12.34
CA VAL A 159 2.34 -4.84 13.29
C VAL A 159 1.06 -5.60 12.95
N VAL A 160 0.68 -6.54 13.80
CA VAL A 160 -0.49 -7.40 13.58
C VAL A 160 -1.72 -6.49 13.57
N ALA A 161 -2.37 -6.41 12.42
CA ALA A 161 -3.52 -5.57 12.17
C ALA A 161 -4.76 -6.10 12.89
N PHE A 162 -4.98 -5.66 14.12
CA PHE A 162 -6.31 -5.69 14.75
C PHE A 162 -6.95 -4.31 14.56
N ALA A 163 -7.38 -4.01 13.34
CA ALA A 163 -8.07 -2.74 13.05
C ALA A 163 -9.22 -2.86 12.02
N MET A 164 -9.51 -4.07 11.50
CA MET A 164 -10.60 -4.25 10.52
C MET A 164 -11.90 -4.79 11.12
N THR A 165 -12.00 -4.93 12.46
CA THR A 165 -13.24 -5.34 13.14
C THR A 165 -13.66 -4.27 14.17
N GLU A 166 -14.63 -3.46 13.74
CA GLU A 166 -15.53 -2.57 14.52
C GLU A 166 -15.01 -1.24 15.11
N PRO A 167 -15.88 -0.19 15.11
CA PRO A 167 -15.61 1.09 15.76
C PRO A 167 -16.04 1.07 17.25
N SER A 168 -15.30 1.83 18.05
CA SER A 168 -15.64 2.36 19.38
C SER A 168 -15.18 1.60 20.65
N SER A 169 -14.30 2.31 21.37
CA SER A 169 -14.31 2.57 22.82
C SER A 169 -13.55 1.72 23.84
N HIS A 170 -12.67 0.77 23.50
CA HIS A 170 -11.79 0.18 24.53
C HIS A 170 -10.43 -0.29 23.97
N LEU A 171 -9.43 0.59 23.92
CA LEU A 171 -8.02 0.21 23.68
C LEU A 171 -7.04 1.15 24.43
N GLU A 172 -7.36 1.49 25.68
CA GLU A 172 -6.33 1.81 26.68
C GLU A 172 -6.05 0.52 27.44
N GLU A 173 -5.07 -0.25 26.99
CA GLU A 173 -4.26 -1.23 27.73
C GLU A 173 -3.63 -2.18 26.72
N ILE A 174 -2.39 -1.92 26.34
CA ILE A 174 -1.28 -2.86 26.11
C ILE A 174 -0.07 -1.96 25.85
N ASN A 175 0.51 -1.49 26.94
CA ASN A 175 1.90 -1.05 27.08
C ASN A 175 2.15 -0.83 28.59
N GLN A 176 2.20 -1.95 29.32
CA GLN A 176 2.97 -2.10 30.56
C GLN A 176 3.72 -3.42 30.47
#